data_AF-A0A6J4MJJ3-F1
#
_entry.id   AF-A0A6J4MJJ3-F1
#
_cell.length_a   1.000
_cell.length_b   1.000
_cell.length_c   1.000
_cell.angle_alpha   90.00
_cell.angle_beta   90.00
_cell.angle_gamma   90.00
#
_symmetry.space_group_name_H-M   'P 1'
#
loop_
_entity.id
_entity.type
_entity.pdbx_description
1 polymer ?
#
loop_
_entity_poly.entity_id
_entity_poly.type
_entity_poly.pdbx_seq_one_letter_code
_entity_poly.pdbx_strand_id
1 'polypeptide(L)'
;MPVTPAPVDVEVLPQPTRTSRRTWALVAVLVAVLLAVGLDDRRVHAAESALVEGCAAATVAARAFADRRVSAMATYVRPAYAGRQTTRTRAALARLVGGAARDSSGPLTAARATCGRLDVRPWHGDLRSRVEACLVTLDARLRWLDEVARDGGEAFRSAPDPTSGCTA
;
A
#
# COMPACT_ATOMS: atom_id res chain seq x y z
N MET A 1 -64.19 -39.02 63.98
CA MET A 1 -62.78 -38.56 64.00
C MET A 1 -62.46 -38.04 62.61
N PRO A 2 -62.19 -36.74 62.43
CA PRO A 2 -61.90 -36.17 61.11
C PRO A 2 -60.44 -36.46 60.71
N VAL A 3 -60.24 -36.95 59.48
CA VAL A 3 -58.92 -37.16 58.86
C VAL A 3 -58.50 -35.88 58.16
N THR A 4 -57.43 -35.26 58.62
CA THR A 4 -56.83 -34.07 58.01
C THR A 4 -55.97 -34.49 56.81
N PRO A 5 -56.22 -34.01 55.57
CA PRO A 5 -55.34 -34.30 54.43
C PRO A 5 -54.02 -33.52 54.55
N ALA A 6 -52.91 -34.18 54.21
CA ALA A 6 -51.57 -33.59 54.20
C ALA A 6 -51.43 -32.56 53.05
N PRO A 7 -50.64 -31.47 53.25
CA PRO A 7 -50.42 -30.48 52.21
C PRO A 7 -49.59 -31.07 51.06
N VAL A 8 -50.04 -30.82 49.83
CA VAL A 8 -49.31 -31.14 48.61
C VAL A 8 -48.37 -29.98 48.31
N ASP A 9 -47.06 -30.20 48.40
CA ASP A 9 -46.06 -29.23 47.99
C ASP A 9 -46.06 -29.16 46.45
N VAL A 10 -46.70 -28.11 45.93
CA VAL A 10 -46.63 -27.79 44.50
C VAL A 10 -45.29 -27.10 44.25
N GLU A 11 -44.34 -27.84 43.67
CA GLU A 11 -43.07 -27.29 43.21
C GLU A 11 -43.32 -26.35 42.03
N VAL A 12 -43.45 -25.06 42.33
CA VAL A 12 -43.62 -24.00 41.34
C VAL A 12 -42.29 -23.78 40.63
N LEU A 13 -42.16 -24.37 39.44
CA LEU A 13 -41.06 -24.07 38.51
C LEU A 13 -40.97 -22.54 38.30
N PRO A 14 -39.79 -21.92 38.50
CA PRO A 14 -39.65 -20.47 38.42
C PRO A 14 -39.98 -20.00 37.01
N GLN A 15 -41.05 -19.19 36.89
CA GLN A 15 -41.40 -18.57 35.62
C GLN A 15 -40.30 -17.58 35.20
N PRO A 16 -39.77 -17.69 33.97
CA PRO A 16 -38.76 -16.77 33.49
C PRO A 16 -39.36 -15.36 33.42
N THR A 17 -38.80 -14.46 34.23
CA THR A 17 -39.24 -13.08 34.32
C THR A 17 -39.14 -12.39 32.95
N ARG A 18 -40.20 -11.66 32.58
CA ARG A 18 -40.38 -11.00 31.27
C ARG A 18 -39.22 -10.05 30.88
N THR A 19 -38.45 -9.58 31.86
CA THR A 19 -37.26 -8.76 31.71
C THR A 19 -36.09 -9.51 31.07
N SER A 20 -35.93 -10.82 31.35
CA SER A 20 -34.89 -11.67 30.77
C SER A 20 -35.03 -11.78 29.23
N ARG A 21 -36.25 -11.93 28.71
CA ARG A 21 -36.45 -12.02 27.25
C ARG A 21 -36.09 -10.73 26.51
N ARG A 22 -36.32 -9.56 27.13
CA ARG A 22 -35.97 -8.25 26.53
C ARG A 22 -34.47 -8.02 26.50
N THR A 23 -33.74 -8.36 27.56
CA THR A 23 -32.27 -8.25 27.58
C THR A 23 -31.64 -9.17 26.55
N TRP A 24 -32.09 -10.42 26.44
CA TRP A 24 -31.60 -11.33 25.40
C TRP A 24 -31.89 -10.84 23.98
N ALA A 25 -33.06 -10.25 23.73
CA ALA A 25 -33.36 -9.65 22.43
C ALA A 25 -32.43 -8.47 22.10
N LEU A 26 -32.15 -7.58 23.06
CA LEU A 26 -31.21 -6.47 22.86
C LEU A 26 -29.78 -6.96 22.61
N VAL A 27 -29.34 -7.98 23.36
CA VAL A 27 -28.02 -8.61 23.14
C VAL A 27 -27.96 -9.22 21.74
N ALA A 28 -28.98 -9.97 21.32
CA ALA A 28 -29.03 -10.57 19.99
C ALA A 28 -28.98 -9.51 18.87
N VAL A 29 -29.72 -8.40 19.03
CA VAL A 29 -29.69 -7.28 18.08
C VAL A 29 -28.30 -6.62 18.06
N LEU A 30 -27.70 -6.37 19.22
CA LEU A 30 -26.35 -5.80 19.31
C LEU A 30 -25.32 -6.70 18.61
N VAL A 31 -25.38 -8.01 18.87
CA VAL A 31 -24.51 -9.00 18.22
C VAL A 31 -24.73 -9.00 16.71
N ALA A 32 -25.97 -8.98 16.24
CA ALA A 32 -26.28 -8.91 14.81
C ALA A 32 -25.72 -7.64 14.15
N VAL A 33 -25.82 -6.49 14.81
CA VAL A 33 -25.25 -5.22 14.33
C VAL A 33 -23.72 -5.30 14.26
N LEU A 34 -23.05 -5.80 15.31
CA LEU A 34 -21.60 -5.96 15.32
C LEU A 34 -21.11 -6.91 14.21
N LEU A 35 -21.83 -8.01 13.98
CA LEU A 35 -21.53 -8.92 12.88
C LEU A 35 -21.72 -8.26 11.50
N ALA A 36 -22.79 -7.49 11.31
CA ALA A 36 -23.03 -6.76 10.08
C ALA A 36 -21.93 -5.72 9.79
N VAL A 37 -21.53 -4.96 10.81
CA VAL A 37 -20.43 -3.98 10.72
C VAL A 37 -19.10 -4.67 10.43
N GLY A 38 -18.80 -5.80 11.10
CA GLY A 38 -17.58 -6.55 10.86
C GLY A 38 -17.48 -7.16 9.46
N LEU A 39 -18.60 -7.57 8.87
CA LEU A 39 -18.64 -8.06 7.49
C LEU A 39 -18.44 -6.93 6.48
N ASP A 40 -19.02 -5.76 6.72
CA ASP A 40 -18.79 -4.57 5.89
C ASP A 40 -17.33 -4.15 5.92
N ASP A 41 -16.73 -4.06 7.11
CA ASP A 41 -15.34 -3.68 7.30
C ASP A 41 -14.37 -4.63 6.56
N ARG A 42 -14.60 -5.95 6.63
CA ARG A 42 -13.78 -6.92 5.88
C ARG A 42 -13.88 -6.75 4.37
N ARG A 43 -15.07 -6.44 3.84
CA ARG A 43 -15.26 -6.20 2.40
C ARG A 43 -14.54 -4.94 1.96
N VAL A 44 -14.65 -3.88 2.77
CA VAL A 44 -13.96 -2.62 2.48
C VAL A 44 -12.45 -2.80 2.59
N HIS A 45 -11.96 -3.47 3.62
CA HIS A 45 -10.55 -3.78 3.78
C HIS A 45 -10.02 -4.58 2.59
N ALA A 46 -10.74 -5.61 2.12
CA ALA A 46 -10.33 -6.37 0.94
C ALA A 46 -10.29 -5.52 -0.35
N ALA A 47 -11.24 -4.61 -0.52
CA ALA A 47 -11.26 -3.68 -1.66
C ALA A 47 -10.10 -2.69 -1.61
N GLU A 48 -9.84 -2.08 -0.45
CA GLU A 48 -8.71 -1.18 -0.24
C GLU A 48 -7.37 -1.92 -0.43
N SER A 49 -7.23 -3.13 0.10
CA SER A 49 -6.05 -3.98 -0.11
C SER A 49 -5.77 -4.19 -1.60
N ALA A 50 -6.79 -4.53 -2.40
CA ALA A 50 -6.63 -4.71 -3.84
C ALA A 50 -6.17 -3.42 -4.55
N LEU A 51 -6.65 -2.25 -4.12
CA LEU A 51 -6.19 -0.96 -4.66
C LEU A 51 -4.74 -0.67 -4.27
N VAL A 52 -4.35 -0.95 -3.03
CA VAL A 52 -2.97 -0.80 -2.54
C VAL A 52 -2.02 -1.74 -3.29
N GLU A 53 -2.41 -2.99 -3.52
CA GLU A 53 -1.62 -3.92 -4.35
C GLU A 53 -1.45 -3.40 -5.79
N GLY A 54 -2.50 -2.82 -6.37
CA GLY A 54 -2.42 -2.17 -7.68
C GLY A 54 -1.40 -1.01 -7.70
N CYS A 55 -1.38 -0.18 -6.66
CA CYS A 55 -0.38 0.88 -6.48
C CYS A 55 1.05 0.31 -6.34
N ALA A 56 1.23 -0.74 -5.53
CA ALA A 56 2.52 -1.39 -5.33
C ALA A 56 3.05 -1.99 -6.65
N ALA A 57 2.21 -2.73 -7.37
CA ALA A 57 2.55 -3.31 -8.67
C ALA A 57 2.91 -2.23 -9.71
N ALA A 58 2.13 -1.14 -9.78
CA ALA A 58 2.43 -0.02 -10.68
C ALA A 58 3.77 0.65 -10.32
N THR A 59 4.07 0.82 -9.03
CA THR A 59 5.32 1.38 -8.53
C THR A 59 6.52 0.51 -8.93
N VAL A 60 6.44 -0.80 -8.68
CA VAL A 60 7.49 -1.76 -9.03
C VAL A 60 7.72 -1.77 -10.54
N ALA A 61 6.65 -1.82 -11.34
CA ALA A 61 6.74 -1.84 -12.80
C ALA A 61 7.37 -0.54 -13.35
N ALA A 62 6.94 0.63 -12.86
CA ALA A 62 7.46 1.92 -13.28
C ALA A 62 8.94 2.08 -12.92
N ARG A 63 9.34 1.66 -11.72
CA ARG A 63 10.74 1.63 -11.29
C ARG A 63 11.57 0.71 -12.20
N ALA A 64 11.14 -0.53 -12.38
CA ALA A 64 11.86 -1.49 -13.20
C ALA A 64 12.03 -1.00 -14.65
N PHE A 65 11.03 -0.31 -15.19
CA PHE A 65 11.13 0.34 -16.50
C PHE A 65 12.22 1.42 -16.53
N ALA A 66 12.20 2.35 -15.58
CA ALA A 66 13.17 3.44 -15.50
C ALA A 66 14.60 2.90 -15.28
N ASP A 67 14.76 1.93 -14.38
CA ASP A 67 16.04 1.27 -14.09
C ASP A 67 16.61 0.63 -15.34
N ARG A 68 15.80 -0.14 -16.10
CA ARG A 68 16.25 -0.77 -17.36
C ARG A 68 16.67 0.27 -18.40
N ARG A 69 15.91 1.34 -18.59
CA ARG A 69 16.20 2.39 -19.58
C ARG A 69 17.51 3.12 -19.26
N VAL A 70 17.66 3.60 -18.03
CA VAL A 70 18.86 4.36 -17.62
C VAL A 70 20.08 3.44 -17.57
N SER A 71 19.96 2.24 -17.01
CA SER A 71 21.09 1.29 -16.94
C SER A 71 21.54 0.79 -18.31
N ALA A 72 20.62 0.55 -19.25
CA ALA A 72 20.97 0.18 -20.62
C ALA A 72 21.78 1.30 -21.31
N MET A 73 21.33 2.55 -21.20
CA MET A 73 22.05 3.68 -21.77
C MET A 73 23.40 3.89 -21.07
N ALA A 74 23.43 3.83 -19.74
CA ALA A 74 24.67 3.94 -18.96
C ALA A 74 25.67 2.84 -19.35
N THR A 75 25.21 1.60 -19.51
CA THR A 75 26.05 0.46 -19.91
C THR A 75 26.59 0.64 -21.33
N TYR A 76 25.74 1.11 -22.26
CA TYR A 76 26.15 1.42 -23.63
C TYR A 76 27.26 2.48 -23.69
N VAL A 77 27.13 3.57 -22.93
CA VAL A 77 28.13 4.65 -22.95
C VAL A 77 29.36 4.37 -22.09
N ARG A 78 29.29 3.43 -21.13
CA ARG A 78 30.33 3.20 -20.10
C ARG A 78 31.73 3.00 -20.68
N PRO A 79 31.97 2.17 -21.71
CA PRO A 79 33.32 1.98 -22.25
C PRO A 79 33.91 3.29 -22.79
N ALA A 80 33.12 4.07 -23.53
CA ALA A 80 33.56 5.36 -24.07
C ALA A 80 33.74 6.41 -22.95
N TYR A 81 32.88 6.39 -21.94
CA TYR A 81 32.91 7.31 -20.81
C TYR A 81 34.14 7.11 -19.90
N ALA A 82 34.55 5.85 -19.69
CA ALA A 82 35.71 5.47 -18.88
C ALA A 82 37.06 5.67 -19.62
N GLY A 83 37.04 5.79 -20.95
CA GLY A 83 38.25 6.01 -21.75
C GLY A 83 38.88 7.39 -21.58
N ARG A 84 40.06 7.58 -22.20
CA ARG A 84 40.72 8.89 -22.30
C ARG A 84 40.02 9.75 -23.35
N GLN A 85 38.96 10.43 -22.91
CA GLN A 85 38.17 11.35 -23.73
C GLN A 85 38.36 12.80 -23.27
N THR A 86 38.07 13.75 -24.16
CA THR A 86 37.98 15.16 -23.79
C THR A 86 36.80 15.41 -22.85
N THR A 87 36.87 16.48 -22.06
CA THR A 87 35.74 16.93 -21.20
C THR A 87 34.46 17.13 -22.00
N ARG A 88 34.55 17.65 -23.23
CA ARG A 88 33.41 17.85 -24.13
C ARG A 88 32.75 16.54 -24.53
N THR A 89 33.53 15.53 -24.90
CA THR A 89 33.02 14.19 -25.25
C THR A 89 32.37 13.53 -24.05
N ARG A 90 32.99 13.62 -22.86
CA ARG A 90 32.42 13.07 -21.62
C ARG A 90 31.07 13.71 -21.29
N ALA A 91 30.96 15.03 -21.40
CA ALA A 91 29.70 15.75 -21.22
C ALA A 91 28.64 15.36 -22.26
N ALA A 92 29.04 15.13 -23.52
CA ALA A 92 28.12 14.66 -24.55
C ALA A 92 27.55 13.25 -24.25
N LEU A 93 28.40 12.32 -23.80
CA LEU A 93 27.97 10.99 -23.38
C LEU A 93 27.05 11.02 -22.15
N ALA A 94 27.37 11.87 -21.15
CA ALA A 94 26.50 12.07 -19.99
C ALA A 94 25.11 12.58 -20.38
N ARG A 95 25.03 13.51 -21.34
CA ARG A 95 23.74 14.01 -21.85
C ARG A 95 22.86 12.93 -22.50
N LEU A 96 23.44 11.89 -23.10
CA LEU A 96 22.67 10.75 -23.64
C LEU A 96 21.96 10.00 -22.51
N VAL A 97 22.67 9.77 -21.40
CA VAL A 97 22.09 9.14 -20.21
C VAL A 97 21.03 10.05 -19.58
N GLY A 98 21.29 11.36 -19.49
CA GLY A 98 20.31 12.33 -19.00
C GLY A 98 19.06 12.45 -19.90
N GLY A 99 19.17 12.18 -21.20
CA GLY A 99 18.01 12.03 -22.10
C GLY A 99 17.16 10.82 -21.72
N ALA A 100 17.78 9.65 -21.56
CA ALA A 100 17.09 8.43 -21.15
C ALA A 100 16.39 8.57 -19.79
N ALA A 101 16.99 9.33 -18.86
CA ALA A 101 16.38 9.61 -17.56
C ALA A 101 15.10 10.46 -17.68
N ARG A 102 15.13 11.53 -18.50
CA ARG A 102 13.95 12.38 -18.76
C ARG A 102 12.79 11.57 -19.34
N ASP A 103 13.07 10.75 -20.33
CA ASP A 103 12.07 9.90 -21.01
C ASP A 103 11.49 8.80 -20.10
N SER A 104 12.15 8.52 -18.96
CA SER A 104 11.74 7.49 -18.01
C SER A 104 10.85 8.01 -16.87
N SER A 105 10.69 9.34 -16.75
CA SER A 105 9.93 9.98 -15.65
C SER A 105 8.42 9.82 -15.75
N GLY A 106 7.88 9.66 -16.98
CA GLY A 106 6.44 9.59 -17.24
C GLY A 106 5.72 8.48 -16.47
N PRO A 107 6.13 7.20 -16.61
CA PRO A 107 5.50 6.10 -15.87
C PRO A 107 5.55 6.24 -14.35
N LEU A 108 6.63 6.78 -13.79
CA LEU A 108 6.76 7.03 -12.35
C LEU A 108 5.80 8.13 -11.88
N THR A 109 5.65 9.20 -12.67
CA THR A 109 4.71 10.28 -12.39
C THR A 109 3.27 9.78 -12.44
N ALA A 110 2.94 8.93 -13.42
CA ALA A 110 1.63 8.30 -13.52
C ALA A 110 1.34 7.36 -12.33
N ALA A 111 2.30 6.51 -11.94
CA ALA A 111 2.17 5.66 -10.77
C ALA A 111 1.98 6.48 -9.49
N ARG A 112 2.75 7.56 -9.32
CA ARG A 112 2.63 8.47 -8.17
C ARG A 112 1.24 9.10 -8.11
N ALA A 113 0.75 9.59 -9.24
CA ALA A 113 -0.59 10.19 -9.30
C ALA A 113 -1.68 9.17 -8.96
N THR A 114 -1.54 7.92 -9.38
CA THR A 114 -2.48 6.84 -9.02
C THR A 114 -2.44 6.51 -7.54
N CYS A 115 -1.25 6.28 -6.97
CA CYS A 115 -1.06 6.00 -5.55
C CYS A 115 -1.53 7.15 -4.66
N GLY A 116 -1.24 8.40 -5.04
CA GLY A 116 -1.58 9.60 -4.25
C GLY A 116 -3.07 9.95 -4.22
N ARG A 117 -3.90 9.26 -5.02
CA ARG A 117 -5.36 9.39 -4.98
C ARG A 117 -6.04 8.30 -4.15
N LEU A 118 -5.29 7.32 -3.63
CA LEU A 118 -5.87 6.29 -2.79
C LEU A 118 -6.24 6.87 -1.43
N ASP A 119 -7.54 6.85 -1.12
CA ASP A 119 -8.06 7.19 0.19
C ASP A 119 -8.36 5.89 0.94
N VAL A 120 -7.55 5.62 1.96
CA VAL A 120 -7.62 4.41 2.79
C VAL A 120 -8.11 4.82 4.17
N ARG A 121 -9.11 4.09 4.68
CA ARG A 121 -9.71 4.33 6.00
C ARG A 121 -8.64 4.48 7.10
N PRO A 122 -8.81 5.42 8.04
CA PRO A 122 -7.77 5.75 9.03
C PRO A 122 -7.44 4.61 10.01
N TRP A 123 -8.33 3.64 10.18
CA TRP A 123 -8.07 2.46 11.03
C TRP A 123 -7.35 1.31 10.30
N HIS A 124 -7.23 1.34 8.98
CA HIS A 124 -6.40 0.41 8.21
C HIS A 124 -4.96 0.93 8.10
N GLY A 125 -4.31 1.07 9.25
CA GLY A 125 -2.99 1.70 9.37
C GLY A 125 -1.89 0.98 8.60
N ASP A 126 -2.01 -0.33 8.43
CA ASP A 126 -1.11 -1.16 7.63
C ASP A 126 -1.16 -0.78 6.14
N LEU A 127 -2.36 -0.68 5.56
CA LEU A 127 -2.57 -0.29 4.16
C LEU A 127 -2.09 1.14 3.91
N ARG A 128 -2.39 2.07 4.82
CA ARG A 128 -1.90 3.46 4.75
C ARG A 128 -0.37 3.52 4.74
N SER A 129 0.28 2.75 5.61
CA SER A 129 1.74 2.69 5.69
C SER A 129 2.36 2.15 4.41
N ARG A 130 1.71 1.16 3.75
CA ARG A 130 2.15 0.65 2.45
C ARG A 130 2.03 1.68 1.33
N VAL A 131 0.92 2.41 1.26
CA VAL A 131 0.75 3.51 0.28
C VAL A 131 1.84 4.56 0.47
N GLU A 132 2.10 4.98 1.70
CA GLU A 132 3.14 5.96 2.02
C GLU A 132 4.53 5.46 1.60
N ALA A 133 4.88 4.20 1.90
CA ALA A 133 6.14 3.59 1.47
C ALA A 133 6.30 3.59 -0.06
N CYS A 134 5.22 3.33 -0.81
CA CYS A 134 5.23 3.44 -2.27
C CYS A 134 5.42 4.88 -2.75
N LEU A 135 4.75 5.86 -2.15
CA LEU A 135 4.93 7.28 -2.49
C LEU A 135 6.35 7.76 -2.24
N VAL A 136 6.95 7.41 -1.10
CA VAL A 136 8.36 7.69 -0.77
C VAL A 136 9.29 7.06 -1.81
N THR A 137 9.03 5.80 -2.21
CA THR A 137 9.81 5.10 -3.24
C THR A 137 9.78 5.84 -4.58
N LEU A 138 8.58 6.25 -5.01
CA LEU A 138 8.38 6.98 -6.27
C LEU A 138 9.06 8.35 -6.25
N ASP A 139 8.95 9.08 -5.14
CA ASP A 139 9.57 10.39 -4.97
C ASP A 139 11.10 10.32 -4.97
N ALA A 140 11.67 9.38 -4.24
CA ALA A 140 13.11 9.15 -4.25
C ALA A 140 13.61 8.84 -5.67
N ARG A 141 12.84 8.04 -6.42
CA ARG A 141 13.19 7.68 -7.78
C ARG A 141 13.07 8.85 -8.76
N LEU A 142 12.01 9.65 -8.66
CA LEU A 142 11.83 10.85 -9.48
C LEU A 142 12.93 11.88 -9.24
N ARG A 143 13.32 12.11 -7.98
CA ARG A 143 14.46 12.99 -7.63
C ARG A 143 15.76 12.51 -8.26
N TRP A 144 16.06 11.21 -8.15
CA TRP A 144 17.25 10.64 -8.78
C TRP A 144 17.23 10.78 -10.30
N LEU A 145 16.08 10.55 -10.96
CA LEU A 145 15.97 10.76 -12.41
C LEU A 145 16.18 12.22 -12.81
N ASP A 146 15.72 13.17 -12.00
CA ASP A 146 15.97 14.60 -12.23
C ASP A 146 17.47 14.95 -12.09
N GLU A 147 18.15 14.39 -11.10
CA GLU A 147 19.60 14.54 -10.93
C GLU A 147 20.38 13.94 -12.12
N VAL A 148 20.02 12.72 -12.56
CA VAL A 148 20.61 12.10 -13.75
C VAL A 148 20.26 12.89 -15.02
N ALA A 149 19.06 13.46 -15.11
CA ALA A 149 18.67 14.30 -16.24
C ALA A 149 19.53 15.56 -16.36
N ARG A 150 19.90 16.16 -15.21
CA ARG A 150 20.73 17.37 -15.12
C ARG A 150 22.22 17.09 -15.36
N ASP A 151 22.78 16.06 -14.72
CA ASP A 151 24.25 15.82 -14.70
C ASP A 151 24.67 14.58 -15.51
N GLY A 152 23.82 13.57 -15.69
CA GLY A 152 24.10 12.32 -16.42
C GLY A 152 25.16 11.41 -15.78
N GLY A 153 26.18 12.00 -15.15
CA GLY A 153 27.24 11.34 -14.38
C GLY A 153 26.71 10.59 -13.15
N GLU A 154 25.58 11.03 -12.60
CA GLU A 154 24.94 10.38 -11.44
C GLU A 154 24.53 8.92 -11.70
N ALA A 155 24.22 8.58 -12.96
CA ALA A 155 23.89 7.22 -13.34
C ALA A 155 25.05 6.22 -13.09
N PHE A 156 26.27 6.70 -12.86
CA PHE A 156 27.44 5.87 -12.59
C PHE A 156 27.79 5.75 -11.10
N ARG A 157 27.17 6.53 -10.20
CA ARG A 157 27.53 6.52 -8.77
C ARG A 157 26.76 5.50 -7.97
N SER A 158 25.44 5.46 -8.07
CA SER A 158 24.52 4.36 -7.70
C SER A 158 23.08 4.89 -7.75
N ALA A 159 22.12 4.03 -8.10
CA ALA A 159 20.71 4.36 -7.96
C ALA A 159 20.28 4.28 -6.49
N PRO A 160 19.28 5.06 -6.05
CA PRO A 160 18.75 4.94 -4.70
C PRO A 160 18.17 3.54 -4.47
N ASP A 161 18.45 2.99 -3.29
CA ASP A 161 17.91 1.70 -2.87
C ASP A 161 16.38 1.70 -2.90
N PRO A 162 15.75 0.53 -3.14
CA PRO A 162 14.33 0.42 -2.86
C PRO A 162 14.12 0.65 -1.37
N THR A 163 13.31 1.66 -1.04
CA THR A 163 12.78 1.80 0.31
C THR A 163 11.95 0.56 0.62
N SER A 164 12.25 -0.06 1.74
CA SER A 164 11.49 -1.20 2.26
C SER A 164 10.03 -0.80 2.44
N GLY A 165 9.10 -1.68 2.05
CA GLY A 165 7.67 -1.52 2.30
C GLY A 165 6.77 -1.35 1.07
N CYS A 166 7.32 -0.99 -0.10
CA CYS A 166 6.56 -1.06 -1.36
C CYS A 166 6.85 -2.37 -2.08
N THR A 167 6.24 -3.45 -1.60
CA THR A 167 6.29 -4.77 -2.23
C THR A 167 4.90 -5.14 -2.75
N ALA A 168 4.89 -5.69 -3.97
CA ALA A 168 3.74 -6.40 -4.54
C ALA A 168 3.72 -7.85 -4.06
#